data_AF-J9QZZ0-F1
#
_entry.id   AF-J9QZZ0-F1
#
_cell.length_a   1.000
_cell.length_b   1.000
_cell.length_c   1.000
_cell.angle_alpha   90.00
_cell.angle_beta   90.00
_cell.angle_gamma   90.00
#
_symmetry.space_group_name_H-M   'P 1'
#
loop_
_entity.id
_entity.type
_entity.pdbx_description
1 polymer ?
#
loop_
_entity_poly.entity_id
_entity_poly.type
_entity_poly.pdbx_seq_one_letter_code
_entity_poly.pdbx_strand_id
1 'polypeptide(L)'
;MKTILQLILSILFFASCSSVNKNKQLQEITKVKTQNDSVFNSTNSKLFEVLNENKSLKAENISFKNEIEGYQSKIKELQEKSLSESSEDLVIENAKGVVKLTDKNGNSYEIGADNGTRILRTTATKLQNELSKKTNEVNNLKTLTEKQKQTIEQLEEKNKNILKRTKTFRKEIKSIEDLLTKLQESSKTARKTIPLWLYGLIGVLIILIWEFSKYAIKSRLKIF
;
A
#
# COMPACT_ATOMS: atom_id res chain seq x y z
N MET A 1 27.39 72.42 41.52
CA MET A 1 26.99 71.38 42.51
C MET A 1 25.70 70.63 42.16
N LYS A 2 24.62 71.30 41.73
CA LYS A 2 23.35 70.60 41.38
C LYS A 2 23.47 69.58 40.23
N THR A 3 24.25 69.88 39.19
CA THR A 3 24.42 69.02 38.00
C THR A 3 25.20 67.73 38.26
N ILE A 4 26.23 67.77 39.12
CA ILE A 4 27.05 66.61 39.47
C ILE A 4 26.28 65.64 40.37
N LEU A 5 25.50 66.16 41.33
CA LEU A 5 24.66 65.33 42.20
C LEU A 5 23.56 64.61 41.40
N GLN A 6 22.98 65.30 40.41
CA GLN A 6 21.96 64.73 39.53
C GLN A 6 22.53 63.62 38.64
N LEU A 7 23.77 63.75 38.16
CA LEU A 7 24.48 62.73 37.40
C LEU A 7 24.73 61.45 38.23
N ILE A 8 25.23 61.61 39.46
CA ILE A 8 25.50 60.48 40.37
C ILE A 8 24.20 59.75 40.74
N LEU A 9 23.11 60.48 40.99
CA LEU A 9 21.81 59.88 41.30
C LEU A 9 21.24 59.10 40.10
N SER A 10 21.40 59.61 38.88
CA SER A 10 21.01 58.88 37.67
C SER A 10 21.86 57.61 37.45
N ILE A 11 23.17 57.65 37.69
CA ILE A 11 24.04 56.47 37.57
C ILE A 11 23.66 55.40 38.60
N LEU A 12 23.37 55.79 39.85
CA LEU A 12 22.89 54.87 40.89
C LEU A 12 21.53 54.25 40.53
N PHE A 13 20.60 55.03 39.96
CA PHE A 13 19.30 54.50 39.51
C PHE A 13 19.46 53.50 38.34
N PHE A 14 20.33 53.80 37.37
CA PHE A 14 20.62 52.87 36.27
C PHE A 14 21.34 51.60 36.77
N ALA A 15 22.26 51.71 37.72
CA ALA A 15 22.93 50.57 38.34
C ALA A 15 21.96 49.69 39.14
N SER A 16 21.05 50.29 39.93
CA SER A 16 20.04 49.56 40.71
C SER A 16 19.00 48.87 39.83
N CYS A 17 18.52 49.51 38.76
CA CYS A 17 17.60 48.87 37.80
C CYS A 17 18.25 47.70 37.06
N SER A 18 19.55 47.78 36.74
CA SER A 18 20.26 46.68 36.07
C SER A 18 20.45 45.45 36.97
N SER A 19 20.64 45.65 38.28
CA SER A 19 20.81 44.57 39.27
C SER A 19 19.48 43.84 39.55
N VAL A 20 18.39 44.57 39.70
CA VAL A 20 17.04 43.99 39.90
C VAL A 20 16.63 43.16 38.68
N ASN A 21 16.92 43.63 37.46
CA ASN A 21 16.57 42.89 36.25
C ASN A 21 17.39 41.60 36.10
N LYS A 22 18.68 41.61 36.46
CA LYS A 22 19.53 40.40 36.50
C LYS A 22 19.03 39.38 37.53
N ASN A 23 18.62 39.83 38.72
CA ASN A 23 18.12 38.94 39.75
C ASN A 23 16.76 38.31 39.37
N LYS A 24 15.89 39.09 38.72
CA LYS A 24 14.62 38.58 38.16
C LYS A 24 14.85 37.52 37.07
N GLN A 25 15.79 37.78 36.15
CA GLN A 25 16.19 36.79 35.13
C GLN A 25 16.77 35.52 35.76
N LEU A 26 17.61 35.64 36.79
CA LEU A 26 18.18 34.49 37.49
C LEU A 26 17.09 33.64 38.20
N GLN A 27 16.10 34.29 38.80
CA GLN A 27 14.95 33.60 39.41
C GLN A 27 14.08 32.91 38.37
N GLU A 28 13.84 33.53 37.21
CA GLU A 28 13.10 32.91 36.11
C GLU A 28 13.84 31.69 35.55
N ILE A 29 15.15 31.81 35.31
CA ILE A 29 16.00 30.70 34.86
C ILE A 29 15.99 29.55 35.89
N THR A 30 16.08 29.87 37.18
CA THR A 30 16.06 28.85 38.23
C THR A 30 14.71 28.16 38.30
N LYS A 31 13.59 28.90 38.23
CA LYS A 31 12.24 28.33 38.20
C LYS A 31 12.02 27.41 36.99
N VAL A 32 12.44 27.85 35.80
CA VAL A 32 12.35 27.05 34.58
C VAL A 32 13.20 25.78 34.71
N LYS A 33 14.40 25.89 35.28
CA LYS A 33 15.26 24.73 35.52
C LYS A 33 14.61 23.74 36.51
N THR A 34 14.11 24.21 37.64
CA THR A 34 13.45 23.35 38.64
C THR A 34 12.19 22.68 38.08
N GLN A 35 11.43 23.39 37.23
CA GLN A 35 10.27 22.83 36.55
C GLN A 35 10.67 21.79 35.49
N ASN A 36 11.74 22.04 34.72
CA ASN A 36 12.26 21.05 33.78
C ASN A 36 12.80 19.82 34.49
N ASP A 37 13.54 19.99 35.59
CA ASP A 37 14.08 18.89 36.38
C ASP A 37 12.96 18.04 37.00
N SER A 38 11.86 18.67 37.46
CA SER A 38 10.70 17.93 37.99
C SER A 38 9.94 17.16 36.91
N VAL A 39 9.74 17.76 35.73
CA VAL A 39 9.15 17.08 34.56
C VAL A 39 10.03 15.93 34.08
N PHE A 40 11.35 16.15 34.01
CA PHE A 40 12.31 15.12 33.64
C PHE A 40 12.27 13.94 34.61
N ASN A 41 12.34 14.20 35.92
CA ASN A 41 12.29 13.14 36.94
C ASN A 41 10.96 12.39 36.94
N SER A 42 9.83 13.10 36.79
CA SER A 42 8.50 12.47 36.68
C SER A 42 8.39 11.59 35.44
N THR A 43 8.86 12.08 34.29
CA THR A 43 8.83 11.33 33.03
C THR A 43 9.76 10.13 33.09
N ASN A 44 10.94 10.27 33.69
CA ASN A 44 11.89 9.18 33.86
C ASN A 44 11.34 8.10 34.80
N SER A 45 10.70 8.49 35.91
CA SER A 45 10.03 7.54 36.82
C SER A 45 8.93 6.75 36.09
N LYS A 46 8.09 7.44 35.30
CA LYS A 46 7.06 6.77 34.48
C LYS A 46 7.66 5.84 33.44
N LEU A 47 8.77 6.23 32.81
CA LEU A 47 9.49 5.38 31.86
C LEU A 47 9.99 4.10 32.54
N PHE A 48 10.54 4.20 33.75
CA PHE A 48 10.99 3.04 34.54
C PHE A 48 9.84 2.12 34.94
N GLU A 49 8.70 2.68 35.32
CA GLU A 49 7.48 1.93 35.63
C GLU A 49 6.99 1.15 34.40
N VAL A 50 6.83 1.83 33.26
CA VAL A 50 6.42 1.21 31.99
C VAL A 50 7.43 0.15 31.52
N LEU A 51 8.73 0.36 31.71
CA LEU A 51 9.76 -0.63 31.38
C LEU A 51 9.64 -1.89 32.25
N ASN A 52 9.35 -1.73 33.53
CA ASN A 52 9.15 -2.86 34.45
C ASN A 52 7.87 -3.63 34.13
N GLU A 53 6.76 -2.92 33.87
CA GLU A 53 5.51 -3.54 33.40
C GLU A 53 5.73 -4.34 32.12
N ASN A 54 6.43 -3.76 31.14
CA ASN A 54 6.71 -4.43 29.87
C ASN A 54 7.58 -5.69 30.07
N LYS A 55 8.54 -5.65 31.00
CA LYS A 55 9.34 -6.83 31.37
C LYS A 55 8.48 -7.91 32.02
N SER A 56 7.53 -7.54 32.89
CA SER A 56 6.58 -8.47 33.50
C SER A 56 5.66 -9.10 32.46
N LEU A 57 5.05 -8.30 31.59
CA LEU A 57 4.20 -8.77 30.47
C LEU A 57 4.97 -9.70 29.52
N LYS A 58 6.25 -9.45 29.28
CA LYS A 58 7.09 -10.34 28.46
C LYS A 58 7.29 -11.70 29.14
N ALA A 59 7.49 -11.73 30.45
CA ALA A 59 7.61 -12.99 31.20
C ALA A 59 6.28 -13.76 31.21
N GLU A 60 5.16 -13.06 31.40
CA GLU A 60 3.81 -13.66 31.37
C GLU A 60 3.49 -14.25 29.99
N ASN A 61 3.80 -13.52 28.91
CA ASN A 61 3.65 -14.03 27.54
C ASN A 61 4.48 -15.29 27.27
N ILE A 62 5.68 -15.41 27.84
CA ILE A 62 6.49 -16.63 27.74
C ILE A 62 5.81 -17.79 28.50
N SER A 63 5.26 -17.53 29.68
CA SER A 63 4.50 -18.52 30.45
C SER A 63 3.29 -19.04 29.67
N PHE A 64 2.47 -18.13 29.13
CA PHE A 64 1.31 -18.52 28.32
C PHE A 64 1.71 -19.31 27.08
N LYS A 65 2.81 -18.93 26.41
CA LYS A 65 3.31 -19.70 25.27
C LYS A 65 3.65 -21.14 25.66
N ASN A 66 4.33 -21.34 26.78
CA ASN A 66 4.69 -22.68 27.27
C ASN A 66 3.43 -23.49 27.65
N GLU A 67 2.43 -22.87 28.27
CA GLU A 67 1.15 -23.53 28.58
C GLU A 67 0.42 -23.97 27.31
N ILE A 68 0.37 -23.11 26.28
CA ILE A 68 -0.23 -23.45 24.98
C ILE A 68 0.51 -24.65 24.34
N GLU A 69 1.84 -24.66 24.36
CA GLU A 69 2.63 -25.79 23.84
C GLU A 69 2.34 -27.08 24.64
N GLY A 70 2.16 -26.98 25.96
CA GLY A 70 1.76 -28.09 26.82
C GLY A 70 0.37 -28.63 26.48
N TYR A 71 -0.62 -27.76 26.26
CA TYR A 71 -1.96 -28.17 25.84
C TYR A 71 -1.96 -28.81 24.44
N GLN A 72 -1.19 -28.27 23.49
CA GLN A 72 -1.03 -28.86 22.17
C GLN A 72 -0.45 -30.28 22.24
N SER A 73 0.53 -30.50 23.11
CA SER A 73 1.13 -31.82 23.33
C SER A 73 0.12 -32.82 23.91
N LYS A 74 -0.69 -32.40 24.90
CA LYS A 74 -1.78 -33.24 25.45
C LYS A 74 -2.85 -33.59 24.40
N ILE A 75 -3.22 -32.64 23.54
CA ILE A 75 -4.16 -32.89 22.44
C ILE A 75 -3.58 -33.94 21.49
N LYS A 76 -2.29 -33.83 21.14
CA LYS A 76 -1.62 -34.79 20.28
C LYS A 76 -1.57 -36.18 20.90
N GLU A 77 -1.26 -36.29 22.19
CA GLU A 77 -1.26 -37.56 22.92
C GLU A 77 -2.65 -38.22 22.96
N LEU A 78 -3.70 -37.43 23.18
CA LEU A 78 -5.09 -37.92 23.14
C LEU A 78 -5.49 -38.38 21.73
N GLN A 79 -5.06 -37.66 20.69
CA GLN A 79 -5.26 -38.07 19.30
C GLN A 79 -4.55 -39.39 19.00
N GLU A 80 -3.29 -39.55 19.40
CA GLU A 80 -2.51 -40.77 19.19
C GLU A 80 -3.09 -41.98 19.95
N LYS A 81 -3.47 -41.82 21.23
CA LYS A 81 -4.15 -42.88 22.00
C LYS A 81 -5.44 -43.32 21.32
N SER A 82 -6.26 -42.36 20.89
CA SER A 82 -7.53 -42.66 20.23
C SER A 82 -7.37 -43.26 18.82
N LEU A 83 -6.22 -43.08 18.16
CA LEU A 83 -5.84 -43.77 16.92
C LEU A 83 -5.41 -45.21 17.19
N SER A 84 -4.68 -45.48 18.28
CA SER A 84 -4.27 -46.84 18.66
C SER A 84 -5.44 -47.73 19.14
N GLU A 85 -6.51 -47.13 19.64
CA GLU A 85 -7.75 -47.83 20.03
C GLU A 85 -8.74 -48.02 18.87
N SER A 86 -8.43 -47.48 17.68
CA SER A 86 -9.27 -47.63 16.49
C SER A 86 -9.11 -49.05 15.93
N SER A 87 -9.81 -50.00 16.54
CA SER A 87 -10.07 -51.33 15.99
C SER A 87 -10.50 -51.23 14.53
N GLU A 88 -10.01 -52.15 13.70
CA GLU A 88 -10.36 -52.33 12.29
C GLU A 88 -11.84 -52.00 12.01
N ASP A 89 -12.08 -51.22 10.94
CA ASP A 89 -13.42 -50.79 10.53
C ASP A 89 -14.32 -52.02 10.39
N LEU A 90 -15.23 -52.23 11.35
CA LEU A 90 -16.29 -53.22 11.21
C LEU A 90 -17.27 -52.66 10.17
N VAL A 91 -17.22 -53.26 8.98
CA VAL A 91 -18.13 -52.99 7.88
C VAL A 91 -19.12 -54.13 7.80
N ILE A 92 -20.40 -53.84 7.95
CA ILE A 92 -21.47 -54.78 7.62
C ILE A 92 -21.98 -54.40 6.24
N GLU A 93 -21.72 -55.24 5.25
CA GLU A 93 -22.20 -55.05 3.87
C GLU A 93 -23.47 -55.87 3.63
N ASN A 94 -24.41 -55.34 2.85
CA ASN A 94 -25.68 -55.98 2.49
C ASN A 94 -26.51 -56.41 3.71
N ALA A 95 -26.54 -55.58 4.76
CA ALA A 95 -27.42 -55.81 5.91
C ALA A 95 -28.89 -55.84 5.46
N LYS A 96 -29.68 -56.78 5.99
CA LYS A 96 -31.12 -56.89 5.71
C LYS A 96 -31.92 -56.98 7.00
N GLY A 97 -33.07 -56.32 7.05
CA GLY A 97 -33.92 -56.29 8.22
C GLY A 97 -33.41 -55.33 9.30
N VAL A 98 -33.81 -55.55 10.56
CA VAL A 98 -33.43 -54.67 11.67
C VAL A 98 -32.08 -55.11 12.24
N VAL A 99 -31.08 -54.24 12.16
CA VAL A 99 -29.76 -54.43 12.76
C VAL A 99 -29.75 -53.83 14.15
N LYS A 100 -29.45 -54.65 15.16
CA LYS A 100 -29.28 -54.23 16.55
C LYS A 100 -27.81 -53.95 16.84
N LEU A 101 -27.53 -52.73 17.28
CA LEU A 101 -26.20 -52.28 17.66
C LEU A 101 -26.21 -51.93 19.15
N THR A 102 -25.30 -52.50 19.92
CA THR A 102 -25.13 -52.16 21.34
C THR A 102 -23.86 -51.36 21.50
N ASP A 103 -23.94 -50.18 22.12
CA ASP A 103 -22.77 -49.39 22.43
C ASP A 103 -22.01 -49.94 23.65
N LYS A 104 -20.83 -49.36 23.89
CA LYS A 104 -19.95 -49.70 25.01
C LYS A 104 -20.56 -49.39 26.39
N ASN A 105 -21.65 -48.62 26.44
CA ASN A 105 -22.38 -48.29 27.66
C ASN A 105 -23.63 -49.18 27.84
N GLY A 106 -23.85 -50.14 26.95
CA GLY A 106 -24.99 -51.06 26.99
C GLY A 106 -26.27 -50.53 26.35
N ASN A 107 -26.25 -49.34 25.73
CA ASN A 107 -27.42 -48.82 25.03
C ASN A 107 -27.58 -49.55 23.69
N SER A 108 -28.82 -49.96 23.38
CA SER A 108 -29.13 -50.68 22.14
C SER A 108 -29.87 -49.77 21.16
N TYR A 109 -29.43 -49.82 19.90
CA TYR A 109 -29.96 -49.05 18.78
C TYR A 109 -30.42 -50.00 17.69
N GLU A 110 -31.55 -49.70 17.07
CA GLU A 110 -32.11 -50.47 15.97
C GLU A 110 -32.03 -49.65 14.68
N ILE A 111 -31.38 -50.20 13.66
CA ILE A 111 -31.28 -49.59 12.33
C ILE A 111 -31.99 -50.50 11.33
N GLY A 112 -33.03 -49.99 10.67
CA GLY A 112 -33.62 -50.68 9.52
C GLY A 112 -32.66 -50.65 8.34
N ALA A 113 -32.34 -51.83 7.80
CA ALA A 113 -31.45 -52.01 6.67
C ALA A 113 -32.14 -52.77 5.53
N ASP A 114 -31.97 -52.26 4.31
CA ASP A 114 -32.49 -52.86 3.08
C ASP A 114 -31.35 -53.46 2.25
N ASN A 115 -31.68 -54.21 1.20
CA ASN A 115 -30.68 -54.77 0.28
C ASN A 115 -29.72 -53.68 -0.22
N GLY A 116 -28.43 -53.83 0.08
CA GLY A 116 -27.38 -52.87 -0.29
C GLY A 116 -27.02 -51.86 0.80
N THR A 117 -27.70 -51.88 1.96
CA THR A 117 -27.30 -51.04 3.11
C THR A 117 -25.94 -51.49 3.66
N ARG A 118 -25.04 -50.51 3.80
CA ARG A 118 -23.70 -50.68 4.39
C ARG A 118 -23.64 -49.93 5.71
N ILE A 119 -23.37 -50.64 6.81
CA ILE A 119 -23.24 -50.06 8.14
C ILE A 119 -21.76 -50.01 8.50
N LEU A 120 -21.28 -48.80 8.80
CA LEU A 120 -19.89 -48.53 9.15
C LEU A 120 -19.78 -48.23 10.63
N ARG A 121 -18.99 -49.02 11.35
CA ARG A 121 -18.59 -48.68 12.72
C ARG A 121 -17.41 -47.70 12.65
N THR A 122 -17.73 -46.41 12.57
CA THR A 122 -16.71 -45.36 12.58
C THR A 122 -16.46 -44.86 14.00
N THR A 123 -15.19 -44.72 14.39
CA THR A 123 -14.81 -44.14 15.69
C THR A 123 -14.97 -42.62 15.67
N ALA A 124 -15.32 -42.02 16.81
CA ALA A 124 -15.40 -40.56 16.95
C ALA A 124 -14.08 -39.86 16.54
N THR A 125 -12.94 -40.52 16.75
CA THR A 125 -11.61 -40.06 16.34
C THR A 125 -11.47 -39.90 14.83
N LYS A 126 -11.96 -40.86 14.05
CA LYS A 126 -11.89 -40.80 12.58
C LYS A 126 -12.74 -39.67 12.04
N LEU A 127 -13.95 -39.49 12.59
CA LEU A 127 -14.80 -38.33 12.28
C LEU A 127 -14.12 -37.01 12.68
N GLN A 128 -13.45 -36.96 13.83
CA GLN A 128 -12.74 -35.77 14.29
C GLN A 128 -11.53 -35.43 13.40
N ASN A 129 -10.81 -36.44 12.89
CA ASN A 129 -9.73 -36.26 11.93
C ASN A 129 -10.23 -35.80 10.55
N GLU A 130 -11.32 -36.39 10.05
CA GLU A 130 -11.95 -35.94 8.81
C GLU A 130 -12.46 -34.51 8.95
N LEU A 131 -13.10 -34.17 10.07
CA LEU A 131 -13.56 -32.83 10.38
C LEU A 131 -12.39 -31.84 10.45
N SER A 132 -11.30 -32.19 11.12
CA SER A 132 -10.08 -31.38 11.20
C SER A 132 -9.48 -31.15 9.80
N LYS A 133 -9.36 -32.21 8.98
CA LYS A 133 -8.86 -32.12 7.61
C LYS A 133 -9.76 -31.21 6.75
N LYS A 134 -11.08 -31.36 6.84
CA LYS A 134 -12.05 -30.50 6.13
C LYS A 134 -12.00 -29.05 6.60
N THR A 135 -11.83 -28.82 7.90
CA THR A 135 -11.66 -27.48 8.47
C THR A 135 -10.39 -26.80 7.94
N ASN A 136 -9.29 -27.54 7.84
CA ASN A 136 -8.04 -27.06 7.26
C ASN A 136 -8.19 -26.75 5.76
N GLU A 137 -8.87 -27.60 4.98
CA GLU A 137 -9.20 -27.32 3.58
C GLU A 137 -10.01 -26.02 3.44
N VAL A 138 -11.04 -25.83 4.25
CA VAL A 138 -11.87 -24.61 4.24
C VAL A 138 -11.05 -23.37 4.57
N ASN A 139 -10.17 -23.44 5.58
CA ASN A 139 -9.30 -22.33 5.93
C ASN A 139 -8.33 -21.99 4.79
N ASN A 140 -7.75 -22.99 4.14
CA ASN A 140 -6.89 -22.79 2.98
C ASN A 140 -7.65 -22.12 1.83
N LEU A 141 -8.86 -22.58 1.52
CA LEU A 141 -9.72 -21.97 0.50
C LEU A 141 -10.08 -20.52 0.84
N LYS A 142 -10.36 -20.22 2.10
CA LYS A 142 -10.62 -18.85 2.57
C LYS A 142 -9.40 -17.94 2.33
N THR A 143 -8.20 -18.39 2.70
CA THR A 143 -6.98 -17.60 2.48
C THR A 143 -6.66 -17.40 1.00
N LEU A 144 -6.92 -18.40 0.16
CA LEU A 144 -6.76 -18.26 -1.30
C LEU A 144 -7.75 -17.25 -1.87
N THR A 145 -9.00 -17.27 -1.42
CA THR A 145 -10.06 -16.35 -1.85
C THR A 145 -9.70 -14.90 -1.51
N GLU A 146 -9.20 -14.65 -0.30
CA GLU A 146 -8.75 -13.31 0.11
C GLU A 146 -7.57 -12.80 -0.75
N LYS A 147 -6.60 -13.67 -1.05
CA LYS A 147 -5.50 -13.32 -1.97
C LYS A 147 -5.99 -13.01 -3.39
N GLN A 148 -6.93 -13.78 -3.90
CA GLN A 148 -7.53 -13.54 -5.21
C GLN A 148 -8.30 -12.21 -5.23
N LYS A 149 -9.06 -11.91 -4.18
CA LYS A 149 -9.77 -10.64 -4.02
C LYS A 149 -8.82 -9.44 -4.06
N GLN A 150 -7.72 -9.48 -3.29
CA GLN A 150 -6.70 -8.42 -3.33
C GLN A 150 -6.08 -8.26 -4.72
N THR A 151 -5.85 -9.38 -5.43
CA THR A 151 -5.30 -9.36 -6.79
C THR A 151 -6.28 -8.71 -7.78
N ILE A 152 -7.58 -9.00 -7.65
CA ILE A 152 -8.63 -8.40 -8.47
C ILE A 152 -8.72 -6.88 -8.21
N GLU A 153 -8.72 -6.45 -6.95
CA GLU A 153 -8.75 -5.02 -6.60
C GLU A 153 -7.56 -4.25 -7.21
N GLN A 154 -6.36 -4.83 -7.17
CA GLN A 154 -5.17 -4.24 -7.81
C GLN A 154 -5.29 -4.17 -9.34
N LEU A 155 -5.87 -5.20 -9.97
CA LEU A 155 -6.11 -5.22 -11.42
C LEU A 155 -7.16 -4.20 -11.83
N GLU A 156 -8.23 -4.01 -11.04
CA GLU A 156 -9.25 -3.01 -11.27
C GLU A 156 -8.68 -1.59 -11.20
N GLU A 157 -7.82 -1.30 -10.23
CA GLU A 157 -7.17 0.00 -10.12
C GLU A 157 -6.23 0.27 -11.30
N LYS A 158 -5.43 -0.73 -11.70
CA LYS A 158 -4.60 -0.65 -12.92
C LYS A 158 -5.44 -0.39 -14.16
N ASN A 159 -6.57 -1.09 -14.33
CA ASN A 159 -7.48 -0.88 -15.44
C ASN A 159 -8.11 0.52 -15.43
N LYS A 160 -8.49 1.04 -14.27
CA LYS A 160 -9.00 2.42 -14.13
C LYS A 160 -7.96 3.45 -14.56
N ASN A 161 -6.69 3.23 -14.21
CA ASN A 161 -5.58 4.09 -14.61
C ASN A 161 -5.29 3.99 -16.12
N ILE A 162 -5.34 2.79 -16.70
CA ILE A 162 -5.22 2.58 -18.15
C ILE A 162 -6.35 3.32 -18.87
N LEU A 163 -7.60 3.17 -18.43
CA LEU A 163 -8.75 3.85 -19.03
C LEU A 163 -8.60 5.38 -19.00
N LYS A 164 -8.08 5.94 -17.90
CA LYS A 164 -7.77 7.38 -17.81
C LYS A 164 -6.72 7.79 -18.85
N ARG A 165 -5.61 7.03 -18.97
CA ARG A 165 -4.56 7.31 -19.97
C ARG A 165 -5.10 7.23 -21.40
N THR A 166 -5.92 6.23 -21.73
CA THR A 166 -6.55 6.10 -23.05
C THR A 166 -7.47 7.27 -23.36
N LYS A 167 -8.21 7.79 -22.36
CA LYS A 167 -9.02 9.02 -22.54
C LYS A 167 -8.15 10.24 -22.82
N THR A 168 -7.02 10.39 -22.14
CA THR A 168 -6.07 11.49 -22.39
C THR A 168 -5.48 11.40 -23.80
N PHE A 169 -4.97 10.23 -24.19
CA PHE A 169 -4.44 10.04 -25.54
C PHE A 169 -5.48 10.29 -26.62
N ARG A 170 -6.74 9.88 -26.42
CA ARG A 170 -7.82 10.19 -27.36
C ARG A 170 -8.05 11.69 -27.51
N LYS A 171 -7.96 12.47 -26.42
CA LYS A 171 -8.05 13.94 -26.49
C LYS A 171 -6.86 14.54 -27.25
N GLU A 172 -5.66 14.05 -27.00
CA GLU A 172 -4.44 14.49 -27.71
C GLU A 172 -4.51 14.19 -29.20
N ILE A 173 -4.93 12.98 -29.58
CA ILE A 173 -5.14 12.60 -30.99
C ILE A 173 -6.15 13.53 -31.66
N LYS A 174 -7.28 13.82 -30.99
CA LYS A 174 -8.28 14.74 -31.54
C LYS A 174 -7.73 16.17 -31.72
N SER A 175 -6.95 16.66 -30.77
CA SER A 175 -6.27 17.96 -30.90
C SER A 175 -5.27 17.99 -32.06
N ILE A 176 -4.53 16.90 -32.28
CA ILE A 176 -3.58 16.78 -33.40
C ILE A 176 -4.35 16.70 -34.73
N GLU A 177 -5.44 15.95 -34.78
CA GLU A 177 -6.32 15.86 -35.95
C GLU A 177 -6.88 17.24 -36.32
N ASP A 178 -7.41 17.98 -35.34
CA ASP A 178 -7.90 19.35 -35.53
C ASP A 178 -6.80 20.28 -36.08
N LEU A 179 -5.57 20.18 -35.54
CA LEU A 179 -4.41 20.93 -36.03
C LEU A 179 -4.04 20.55 -37.47
N LEU A 180 -4.06 19.27 -37.82
CA LEU A 180 -3.78 18.79 -39.17
C LEU A 180 -4.82 19.29 -40.17
N THR A 181 -6.11 19.25 -39.83
CA THR A 181 -7.16 19.85 -40.67
C THR A 181 -6.95 21.35 -40.87
N LYS A 182 -6.62 22.11 -39.82
CA LYS A 182 -6.32 23.54 -39.94
C LYS A 182 -5.10 23.82 -40.81
N LEU A 183 -4.04 22.98 -40.71
CA LEU A 183 -2.85 23.08 -41.57
C LEU A 183 -3.16 22.72 -43.03
N GLN A 184 -4.02 21.73 -43.25
CA GLN A 184 -4.46 21.33 -44.58
C GLN A 184 -5.32 22.43 -45.22
N GLU A 185 -6.21 23.06 -44.45
CA GLU A 185 -6.98 24.21 -44.90
C GLU A 185 -6.07 25.40 -45.21
N SER A 186 -5.16 25.77 -44.29
CA SER A 186 -4.24 26.90 -44.50
C SER A 186 -3.32 26.70 -45.71
N SER A 187 -2.84 25.48 -45.95
CA SER A 187 -2.04 25.16 -47.12
C SER A 187 -2.85 25.19 -48.43
N LYS A 188 -4.14 24.82 -48.40
CA LYS A 188 -5.06 24.98 -49.55
C LYS A 188 -5.34 26.45 -49.85
N THR A 189 -5.48 27.31 -48.85
CA THR A 189 -5.60 28.76 -49.05
C THR A 189 -4.31 29.37 -49.57
N ALA A 190 -3.16 28.98 -49.04
CA ALA A 190 -1.85 29.47 -49.49
C ALA A 190 -1.55 29.12 -50.96
N ARG A 191 -1.97 27.93 -51.44
CA ARG A 191 -1.82 27.56 -52.86
C ARG A 191 -2.74 28.34 -53.80
N LYS A 192 -3.88 28.85 -53.34
CA LYS A 192 -4.83 29.61 -54.18
C LYS A 192 -4.44 31.07 -54.39
N THR A 193 -3.51 31.59 -53.60
CA THR A 193 -3.09 33.00 -53.63
C THR A 193 -1.59 33.12 -53.87
N ILE A 194 -1.05 32.52 -54.94
CA ILE A 194 0.21 33.01 -55.50
C ILE A 194 -0.16 34.23 -56.33
N PRO A 195 0.21 35.45 -55.91
CA PRO A 195 -0.25 36.65 -56.58
C PRO A 195 0.44 36.78 -57.94
N LEU A 196 -0.32 37.21 -58.96
CA LEU A 196 0.12 37.22 -60.37
C LEU A 196 1.46 37.95 -60.61
N TRP A 197 1.80 38.93 -59.77
CA TRP A 197 3.06 39.68 -59.87
C TRP A 197 4.31 38.81 -59.65
N LEU A 198 4.19 37.70 -58.91
CA LEU A 198 5.31 36.78 -58.69
C LEU A 198 5.72 36.07 -60.00
N TYR A 199 4.75 35.73 -60.85
CA TYR A 199 5.01 35.22 -62.19
C TYR A 199 5.61 36.29 -63.11
N GLY A 200 5.18 37.55 -62.94
CA GLY A 200 5.78 38.70 -63.62
C GLY A 200 7.26 38.88 -63.28
N LEU A 201 7.63 38.79 -61.99
CA LEU A 201 9.02 38.88 -61.56
C LEU A 201 9.89 37.75 -62.11
N ILE A 202 9.39 36.52 -62.13
CA ILE A 202 10.11 35.38 -62.73
C ILE A 202 10.35 35.62 -64.22
N GLY A 203 9.36 36.15 -64.95
CA GLY A 203 9.52 36.51 -66.35
C GLY A 203 10.59 37.59 -66.58
N VAL A 204 10.59 38.64 -65.76
CA VAL A 204 11.61 39.70 -65.82
C VAL A 204 13.01 39.14 -65.51
N LEU A 205 13.13 38.24 -64.54
CA LEU A 205 14.40 37.61 -64.20
C LEU A 205 14.96 36.78 -65.36
N ILE A 206 14.09 36.04 -66.07
CA ILE A 206 14.47 35.25 -67.25
C ILE A 206 14.96 36.17 -68.38
N ILE A 207 14.29 37.31 -68.60
CA ILE A 207 14.72 38.31 -69.60
C ILE A 207 16.08 38.90 -69.25
N LEU A 208 16.30 39.26 -67.98
CA LEU A 208 17.59 39.78 -67.51
C LEU A 208 18.71 38.74 -67.66
N ILE A 209 18.46 37.47 -67.33
CA ILE A 209 19.42 36.37 -67.53
C ILE A 209 19.73 36.19 -69.03
N TRP A 210 18.72 36.32 -69.90
CA TRP A 210 18.93 36.30 -71.35
C TRP A 210 19.82 37.46 -71.79
N GLU A 211 19.48 38.70 -71.43
CA GLU A 211 20.28 39.87 -71.80
C GLU A 211 21.72 39.78 -71.30
N PHE A 212 21.92 39.33 -70.06
CA PHE A 212 23.24 39.11 -69.50
C PHE A 212 24.02 38.04 -70.28
N SER A 213 23.34 36.96 -70.68
CA SER A 213 23.93 35.90 -71.51
C SER A 213 24.30 36.41 -72.91
N LYS A 214 23.46 37.25 -73.55
CA LYS A 214 23.78 37.93 -74.81
C LYS A 214 25.01 38.83 -74.66
N TYR A 215 25.10 39.59 -73.57
CA TYR A 215 26.24 40.47 -73.30
C TYR A 215 27.53 39.68 -73.06
N ALA A 216 27.45 38.56 -72.34
CA ALA A 216 28.59 37.67 -72.08
C ALA A 216 29.13 37.05 -73.38
N ILE A 217 28.24 36.64 -74.30
CA ILE A 217 28.63 36.09 -75.61
C ILE A 217 29.26 37.19 -76.50
N LYS A 218 28.68 38.40 -76.50
CA LYS A 218 29.20 39.54 -77.30
C LYS A 218 30.55 40.05 -76.78
N SER A 219 30.80 39.96 -75.46
CA SER A 219 32.08 40.27 -74.84
C SER A 219 33.18 39.28 -75.25
N ARG A 220 32.85 37.99 -75.37
CA ARG A 220 33.80 36.96 -75.83
C ARG A 220 34.13 37.04 -77.33
N LEU A 221 33.23 37.55 -78.16
CA LEU A 221 33.46 37.76 -79.60
C LEU A 221 34.34 38.99 -79.92
N LYS A 222 34.63 39.86 -78.96
CA LYS A 222 35.57 40.99 -79.11
C LYS A 222 37.04 40.63 -78.81
N ILE A 223 37.29 39.41 -78.38
CA ILE A 223 38.62 38.92 -77.94
C ILE A 223 39.21 37.92 -78.97
N PHE A 224 38.57 37.73 -80.13
CA PHE A 224 39.14 37.04 -81.29
C PHE A 224 39.28 38.01 -82.47
#